data_AF-A0A539CS59-F1
#
_entry.id   AF-A0A539CS59-F1
#
_cell.length_a   1.000
_cell.length_b   1.000
_cell.length_c   1.000
_cell.angle_alpha   90.00
_cell.angle_beta   90.00
_cell.angle_gamma   90.00
#
_symmetry.space_group_name_H-M   'P 1'
#
loop_
_entity.id
_entity.type
_entity.pdbx_description
1 polymer ?
#
loop_
_entity_poly.entity_id
_entity_poly.type
_entity_poly.pdbx_seq_one_letter_code
_entity_poly.pdbx_strand_id
1 'polypeptide(L)'
;MILPVTKKLDVPLMVARGYASETFLHAAGEYMEAIEKPCFVYHFGDFDPSGQDAARAVEMGLRQHAPGAEIHFERVAVTQRQIDEWNLPTRPTKQSDSRAKRFGPVSVELDAIDPNKLRELVDEVIVLHLPPDQYRVLMEAEKSERKLFQGLAGLVRQLAGKASDVGGAP
;
A
#
# COMPACT_ATOMS: atom_id res chain seq x y z
N MET A 1 6.74 3.27 5.53
CA MET A 1 6.64 4.61 4.91
C MET A 1 6.88 4.47 3.41
N ILE A 2 5.85 4.75 2.61
CA ILE A 2 5.73 4.42 1.16
C ILE A 2 6.19 5.56 0.23
N LEU A 3 6.43 6.76 0.78
CA LEU A 3 6.96 7.93 0.08
C LEU A 3 8.21 7.69 -0.81
N PRO A 4 9.18 6.82 -0.43
CA PRO A 4 10.37 6.61 -1.27
C PRO A 4 10.05 5.93 -2.61
N VAL A 5 8.98 5.11 -2.67
CA VAL A 5 8.59 4.35 -3.86
C VAL A 5 7.81 5.23 -4.84
N THR A 6 6.83 5.98 -4.33
CA THR A 6 5.99 6.85 -5.17
C THR A 6 6.77 8.00 -5.81
N LYS A 7 7.79 8.54 -5.11
CA LYS A 7 8.66 9.59 -5.65
C LYS A 7 9.64 9.07 -6.73
N LYS A 8 10.01 7.77 -6.68
CA LYS A 8 10.90 7.15 -7.67
C LYS A 8 10.19 6.88 -9.01
N LEU A 9 8.87 6.73 -8.97
CA LEU A 9 8.04 6.31 -10.11
C LEU A 9 7.07 7.43 -10.58
N ASP A 10 7.21 8.64 -10.04
CA ASP A 10 6.38 9.83 -10.34
C ASP A 10 4.87 9.58 -10.18
N VAL A 11 4.50 8.73 -9.20
CA VAL A 11 3.10 8.39 -8.90
C VAL A 11 2.61 9.34 -7.80
N PRO A 12 1.52 10.10 -8.02
CA PRO A 12 0.92 10.94 -6.99
C PRO A 12 0.50 10.10 -5.78
N LEU A 13 1.11 10.36 -4.62
CA LEU A 13 0.72 9.71 -3.36
C LEU A 13 -0.35 10.55 -2.67
N MET A 14 -1.54 9.96 -2.54
CA MET A 14 -2.63 10.52 -1.77
C MET A 14 -2.62 9.92 -0.36
N VAL A 15 -2.23 10.71 0.64
CA VAL A 15 -2.31 10.28 2.05
C VAL A 15 -3.57 10.86 2.68
N ALA A 16 -4.65 10.09 2.70
CA ALA A 16 -5.81 10.39 3.53
C ALA A 16 -5.65 9.71 4.89
N ARG A 17 -5.64 10.47 5.99
CA ARG A 17 -5.85 9.89 7.33
C ARG A 17 -7.35 9.85 7.59
N GLY A 18 -8.01 8.78 7.16
CA GLY A 18 -9.47 8.68 7.17
C GLY A 18 -10.08 9.18 5.86
N TYR A 19 -11.07 10.06 5.92
CA TYR A 19 -11.70 10.64 4.73
C TYR A 19 -10.77 11.65 4.05
N ALA A 20 -10.69 11.60 2.71
CA ALA A 20 -10.01 12.65 1.95
C ALA A 20 -10.79 13.97 2.05
N SER A 21 -10.08 15.10 2.07
CA SER A 21 -10.74 16.41 2.08
C SER A 21 -11.35 16.71 0.71
N GLU A 22 -12.47 17.43 0.71
CA GLU A 22 -13.18 17.82 -0.51
C GLU A 22 -12.29 18.59 -1.49
N THR A 23 -11.51 19.55 -0.97
CA THR A 23 -10.56 20.32 -1.77
C THR A 23 -9.50 19.45 -2.45
N PHE A 24 -9.11 18.35 -1.81
CA PHE A 24 -8.13 17.43 -2.36
C PHE A 24 -8.74 16.55 -3.46
N LEU A 25 -9.97 16.05 -3.26
CA LEU A 25 -10.71 15.30 -4.28
C LEU A 25 -11.02 16.17 -5.51
N HIS A 26 -11.33 17.45 -5.29
CA HIS A 26 -11.53 18.42 -6.36
C HIS A 26 -10.26 18.59 -7.21
N ALA A 27 -9.12 18.92 -6.60
CA ALA A 27 -7.87 19.11 -7.31
C ALA A 27 -7.40 17.83 -8.03
N ALA A 28 -7.60 16.66 -7.41
CA ALA A 28 -7.33 15.39 -8.04
C ALA A 28 -8.24 15.13 -9.25
N GLY A 29 -9.54 15.41 -9.12
CA GLY A 29 -10.51 15.26 -10.19
C GLY A 29 -10.20 16.17 -11.38
N GLU A 30 -9.96 17.46 -11.13
CA GLU A 30 -9.57 18.42 -12.19
C GLU A 30 -8.33 17.96 -12.95
N TYR A 31 -7.34 17.42 -12.23
CA TYR A 31 -6.15 16.86 -12.86
C TYR A 31 -6.46 15.63 -13.72
N MET A 32 -7.26 14.69 -13.22
CA MET A 32 -7.66 13.49 -13.96
C MET A 32 -8.46 13.82 -15.23
N GLU A 33 -9.34 14.82 -15.14
CA GLU A 33 -10.11 15.32 -16.29
C GLU A 33 -9.19 15.95 -17.33
N ALA A 34 -8.22 16.77 -16.90
CA ALA A 34 -7.33 17.50 -17.79
C ALA A 34 -6.31 16.63 -18.54
N ILE A 35 -5.91 15.48 -17.98
CA ILE A 35 -4.91 14.62 -18.63
C ILE A 35 -5.48 13.74 -19.75
N GLU A 36 -6.81 13.62 -19.86
CA GLU A 36 -7.53 12.82 -20.87
C GLU A 36 -6.97 11.40 -21.06
N LYS A 37 -6.56 10.77 -19.96
CA LYS A 37 -5.98 9.41 -19.93
C LYS A 37 -6.69 8.54 -18.89
N PRO A 38 -6.73 7.21 -19.08
CA PRO A 38 -7.19 6.30 -18.05
C PRO A 38 -6.40 6.49 -16.73
N CYS A 39 -7.13 6.71 -15.64
CA CYS A 39 -6.58 6.95 -14.31
C CYS A 39 -6.80 5.72 -13.43
N PHE A 40 -5.71 5.11 -12.97
CA PHE A 40 -5.74 3.99 -12.03
C PHE A 40 -5.45 4.47 -10.61
N VAL A 41 -6.40 4.28 -9.70
CA VAL A 41 -6.33 4.73 -8.32
C VAL A 41 -6.34 3.52 -7.40
N TYR A 42 -5.21 3.29 -6.73
CA TYR A 42 -5.04 2.20 -5.78
C TYR A 42 -5.15 2.71 -4.35
N HIS A 43 -6.19 2.27 -3.65
CA HIS A 43 -6.47 2.66 -2.27
C HIS A 43 -5.89 1.66 -1.27
N PHE A 44 -5.11 2.19 -0.32
CA PHE A 44 -4.52 1.45 0.78
C PHE A 44 -5.17 1.93 2.09
N GLY A 45 -5.98 1.08 2.72
CA GLY A 45 -6.60 1.40 3.99
C GLY A 45 -7.15 0.17 4.69
N ASP A 46 -7.69 0.40 5.89
CA ASP A 46 -8.04 -0.66 6.83
C ASP A 46 -9.15 -1.57 6.30
N PHE A 47 -9.11 -2.82 6.75
CA PHE A 47 -10.23 -3.75 6.64
C PHE A 47 -11.18 -3.54 7.81
N ASP A 48 -11.94 -2.44 7.78
CA ASP A 48 -13.01 -2.18 8.74
C ASP A 48 -14.15 -1.36 8.12
N PRO A 49 -15.28 -1.18 8.81
CA PRO A 49 -16.43 -0.45 8.26
C PRO A 49 -16.08 0.98 7.82
N SER A 50 -15.26 1.70 8.60
CA SER A 50 -14.81 3.05 8.28
C SER A 50 -13.87 3.07 7.08
N GLY A 51 -12.93 2.13 6.97
CA GLY A 51 -11.98 2.05 5.88
C GLY A 51 -12.64 1.71 4.53
N GLN A 52 -13.73 0.94 4.54
CA GLN A 52 -14.55 0.71 3.34
C GLN A 52 -15.39 1.93 2.98
N ASP A 53 -15.96 2.61 3.97
CA ASP A 53 -16.77 3.81 3.75
C ASP A 53 -15.92 4.98 3.23
N ALA A 54 -14.73 5.17 3.79
CA ALA A 54 -13.76 6.17 3.33
C ALA A 54 -13.34 5.91 1.87
N ALA A 55 -13.03 4.66 1.51
CA ALA A 55 -12.70 4.30 0.14
C ALA A 55 -13.84 4.63 -0.83
N ARG A 56 -15.09 4.32 -0.45
CA ARG A 56 -16.28 4.66 -1.25
C ARG A 56 -16.43 6.18 -1.42
N ALA A 57 -16.25 6.94 -0.35
CA ALA A 57 -16.35 8.39 -0.39
C ALA A 57 -15.29 9.01 -1.31
N VAL A 58 -14.05 8.49 -1.27
CA VAL A 58 -12.97 8.91 -2.18
C VAL A 58 -13.33 8.60 -3.63
N GLU A 59 -13.76 7.38 -3.94
CA GLU A 59 -14.14 7.00 -5.30
C GLU A 59 -15.27 7.88 -5.83
N MET A 60 -16.32 8.09 -5.03
CA MET A 60 -17.45 8.94 -5.41
C MET A 60 -17.02 10.38 -5.66
N GLY A 61 -16.20 10.96 -4.78
CA GLY A 61 -15.73 12.32 -4.95
C GLY A 61 -14.84 12.50 -6.18
N LEU A 62 -13.93 11.56 -6.45
CA LEU A 62 -13.10 11.60 -7.67
C LEU A 62 -13.98 11.57 -8.93
N ARG A 63 -14.96 10.67 -9.00
CA ARG A 63 -15.89 10.58 -10.14
C ARG A 63 -16.80 11.80 -10.26
N GLN A 64 -17.14 12.45 -9.15
CA GLN A 64 -17.92 13.68 -9.15
C GLN A 64 -17.13 14.87 -9.72
N HIS A 65 -15.85 14.98 -9.38
CA HIS A 65 -14.97 16.07 -9.82
C HIS A 65 -14.29 15.82 -11.18
N ALA A 66 -14.37 14.59 -11.70
CA ALA A 66 -13.86 14.22 -13.02
C ALA A 66 -14.89 13.36 -13.78
N PRO A 67 -16.03 13.96 -14.21
CA PRO A 67 -17.12 13.23 -14.83
C PRO A 67 -16.79 12.68 -16.22
N GLY A 68 -15.80 13.24 -16.93
CA GLY A 68 -15.35 12.79 -18.25
C GLY A 68 -14.14 11.87 -18.20
N ALA A 69 -13.44 11.79 -17.06
CA ALA A 69 -12.28 10.92 -16.90
C ALA A 69 -12.65 9.43 -16.77
N GLU A 70 -11.85 8.57 -17.42
CA GLU A 70 -11.91 7.12 -17.21
C GLU A 70 -11.17 6.76 -15.91
N ILE A 71 -11.90 6.52 -14.83
CA ILE A 71 -11.34 6.19 -13.50
C ILE A 71 -11.54 4.71 -13.16
N HIS A 72 -10.43 4.02 -12.93
CA HIS A 72 -10.33 2.68 -12.36
C HIS A 72 -9.93 2.80 -10.88
N PHE A 73 -10.79 2.39 -9.96
CA PHE A 73 -10.53 2.48 -8.53
C PHE A 73 -10.49 1.09 -7.89
N GLU A 74 -9.43 0.77 -7.17
CA GLU A 74 -9.25 -0.54 -6.55
C GLU A 74 -8.71 -0.44 -5.13
N ARG A 75 -9.28 -1.23 -4.20
CA ARG A 75 -8.73 -1.42 -2.85
C ARG A 75 -7.81 -2.63 -2.85
N VAL A 76 -6.51 -2.40 -2.72
CA VAL A 76 -5.49 -3.45 -2.91
C VAL A 76 -4.85 -3.94 -1.62
N ALA A 77 -5.02 -3.20 -0.52
CA ALA A 77 -4.44 -3.54 0.78
C ALA A 77 -5.47 -4.03 1.79
N VAL A 78 -5.01 -4.90 2.68
CA VAL A 78 -5.77 -5.55 3.75
C VAL A 78 -7.02 -6.27 3.21
N THR A 79 -6.87 -7.00 2.10
CA THR A 79 -7.94 -7.85 1.55
C THR A 79 -8.14 -9.08 2.43
N GLN A 80 -9.34 -9.69 2.37
CA GLN A 80 -9.60 -10.95 3.11
C GLN A 80 -8.55 -12.03 2.79
N ARG A 81 -8.18 -12.14 1.51
CA ARG A 81 -7.12 -13.06 1.06
C ARG A 81 -5.77 -12.77 1.73
N GLN A 82 -5.36 -11.50 1.81
CA GLN A 82 -4.11 -11.12 2.50
C GLN A 82 -4.17 -11.38 4.01
N ILE A 83 -5.34 -11.17 4.64
CA ILE A 83 -5.54 -11.49 6.06
C ILE A 83 -5.27 -12.98 6.30
N ASP A 84 -5.86 -13.84 5.46
CA ASP A 84 -5.74 -15.29 5.58
C ASP A 84 -4.33 -15.79 5.21
N GLU A 85 -3.78 -15.35 4.07
CA GLU A 85 -2.47 -15.79 3.55
C GLU A 85 -1.30 -15.31 4.41
N TRP A 86 -1.38 -14.10 4.97
CA TRP A 86 -0.29 -13.51 5.76
C TRP A 86 -0.51 -13.65 7.27
N ASN A 87 -1.60 -14.31 7.67
CA ASN A 87 -1.99 -14.50 9.07
C ASN A 87 -1.96 -13.18 9.86
N LEU A 88 -2.60 -12.15 9.29
CA LEU A 88 -2.58 -10.82 9.87
C LEU A 88 -3.33 -10.79 11.21
N PRO A 89 -2.83 -10.06 12.22
CA PRO A 89 -3.53 -9.93 13.49
C PRO A 89 -4.91 -9.30 13.29
N THR A 90 -5.95 -9.98 13.79
CA THR A 90 -7.34 -9.52 13.69
C THR A 90 -7.85 -9.01 15.03
N ARG A 91 -8.76 -8.04 14.98
CA ARG A 91 -9.56 -7.61 16.13
C ARG A 91 -11.05 -7.78 15.84
N PRO A 92 -11.90 -8.00 16.85
CA PRO A 92 -13.34 -7.98 16.67
C PRO A 92 -13.80 -6.64 16.09
N THR A 93 -14.69 -6.68 15.11
CA THR A 93 -15.34 -5.47 14.61
C THR A 93 -16.30 -4.94 15.66
N LYS A 94 -16.14 -3.66 16.03
CA LYS A 94 -17.04 -2.98 16.98
C LYS A 94 -18.45 -2.93 16.41
N GLN A 95 -19.33 -3.77 16.95
CA GLN A 95 -20.75 -3.87 16.56
C GLN A 95 -21.57 -2.61 16.91
N SER A 96 -21.02 -1.72 17.73
CA SER A 96 -21.62 -0.42 18.04
C SER A 96 -21.56 0.57 16.87
N ASP A 97 -20.75 0.30 15.84
CA ASP A 97 -20.76 1.10 14.61
C ASP A 97 -22.00 0.75 13.79
N SER A 98 -22.83 1.75 13.46
CA SER A 98 -24.01 1.57 12.61
C SER A 98 -23.66 1.00 11.24
N ARG A 99 -22.42 1.17 10.78
CA ARG A 99 -21.87 0.65 9.52
C ARG A 99 -21.44 -0.81 9.61
N ALA A 100 -21.25 -1.36 10.83
CA ALA A 100 -20.80 -2.74 11.04
C ALA A 100 -21.86 -3.80 10.69
N LYS A 101 -23.15 -3.43 10.62
CA LYS A 101 -24.25 -4.40 10.40
C LYS A 101 -24.15 -5.20 9.10
N ARG A 102 -23.41 -4.70 8.11
CA ARG A 102 -23.17 -5.37 6.82
C ARG A 102 -21.72 -5.82 6.66
N PHE A 103 -20.89 -5.64 7.68
CA PHE A 103 -19.47 -5.94 7.65
C PHE A 103 -19.19 -7.24 8.40
N GLY A 104 -18.07 -7.90 8.06
CA GLY A 104 -17.64 -9.14 8.69
C GLY A 104 -17.34 -9.01 10.19
N PRO A 105 -17.03 -10.14 10.86
CA PRO A 105 -16.81 -10.14 12.30
C PRO A 105 -15.45 -9.57 12.73
N VAL A 106 -14.51 -9.43 11.79
CA VAL A 106 -13.12 -9.10 12.05
C VAL A 106 -12.68 -7.86 11.31
N SER A 107 -11.85 -7.06 11.99
CA SER A 107 -11.20 -5.89 11.42
C SER A 107 -9.69 -6.03 11.50
N VAL A 108 -9.00 -5.47 10.51
CA VAL A 108 -7.53 -5.46 10.41
C VAL A 108 -7.08 -4.08 9.96
N GLU A 109 -6.07 -3.54 10.63
CA GLU A 109 -5.48 -2.23 10.33
C GLU A 109 -4.38 -2.39 9.27
N LEU A 110 -4.18 -1.37 8.45
CA LEU A 110 -3.17 -1.38 7.38
C LEU A 110 -1.75 -1.60 7.92
N ASP A 111 -1.47 -1.10 9.12
CA ASP A 111 -0.18 -1.23 9.79
C ASP A 111 0.10 -2.66 10.30
N ALA A 112 -0.90 -3.55 10.26
CA ALA A 112 -0.72 -4.98 10.48
C ALA A 112 0.11 -5.66 9.37
N ILE A 113 0.17 -5.06 8.17
CA ILE A 113 0.99 -5.56 7.07
C ILE A 113 2.46 -5.18 7.32
N ASP A 114 3.36 -6.16 7.22
CA ASP A 114 4.80 -5.91 7.28
C ASP A 114 5.20 -4.78 6.30
N PRO A 115 5.97 -3.77 6.72
CA PRO A 115 6.31 -2.65 5.86
C PRO A 115 6.98 -3.03 4.54
N ASN A 116 7.71 -4.14 4.45
CA ASN A 116 8.31 -4.60 3.19
C ASN A 116 7.25 -5.21 2.28
N LYS A 117 6.34 -6.04 2.80
CA LYS A 117 5.17 -6.53 2.05
C LYS A 117 4.30 -5.38 1.52
N LEU A 118 4.10 -4.34 2.32
CA LEU A 118 3.33 -3.17 1.89
C LEU A 118 4.02 -2.43 0.73
N ARG A 119 5.36 -2.39 0.71
CA ARG A 119 6.12 -1.82 -0.42
C ARG A 119 6.04 -2.73 -1.65
N GLU A 120 6.22 -4.03 -1.48
CA GLU A 120 6.06 -5.02 -2.56
C GLU A 120 4.68 -4.88 -3.22
N LEU A 121 3.62 -4.72 -2.43
CA LEU A 121 2.26 -4.52 -2.94
C LEU A 121 2.12 -3.22 -3.74
N VAL A 122 2.78 -2.13 -3.32
CA VAL A 122 2.82 -0.87 -4.09
C VAL A 122 3.58 -1.05 -5.40
N ASP A 123 4.72 -1.74 -5.36
CA ASP A 123 5.51 -2.02 -6.56
C ASP A 123 4.71 -2.87 -7.57
N GLU A 124 4.03 -3.91 -7.10
CA GLU A 124 3.17 -4.78 -7.92
C GLU A 124 2.11 -3.98 -8.69
N VAL A 125 1.39 -3.08 -8.02
CA VAL A 125 0.31 -2.31 -8.67
C VAL A 125 0.83 -1.26 -9.63
N ILE A 126 2.01 -0.68 -9.39
CA ILE A 126 2.62 0.29 -10.31
C ILE A 126 3.15 -0.42 -11.56
N VAL A 127 3.79 -1.57 -11.37
CA VAL A 127 4.36 -2.39 -12.43
C VAL A 127 3.34 -2.80 -13.49
N LEU A 128 2.08 -3.03 -13.10
CA LEU A 128 1.00 -3.36 -14.03
C LEU A 128 0.83 -2.33 -15.16
N HIS A 129 1.26 -1.09 -14.94
CA HIS A 129 1.15 0.02 -15.87
C HIS A 129 2.46 0.34 -16.62
N LEU A 130 3.54 -0.37 -16.32
CA LEU A 130 4.83 -0.16 -16.98
C LEU A 130 4.94 -1.03 -18.25
N PRO A 131 5.53 -0.50 -19.34
CA PRO A 131 5.89 -1.30 -20.50
C PRO A 131 6.83 -2.46 -20.10
N PRO A 132 6.72 -3.64 -20.72
CA PRO A 132 7.47 -4.85 -20.34
C PRO A 132 8.99 -4.66 -20.25
N ASP A 133 9.55 -3.82 -21.11
CA ASP A 133 11.00 -3.55 -21.16
C ASP A 133 11.47 -2.72 -19.96
N GLN A 134 10.65 -1.78 -19.47
CA GLN A 134 10.94 -1.00 -18.26
C GLN A 134 10.78 -1.86 -17.00
N TYR A 135 9.81 -2.77 -17.00
CA TYR A 135 9.62 -3.73 -15.92
C TYR A 135 10.84 -4.65 -15.73
N ARG A 136 11.44 -5.16 -16.82
CA ARG A 136 12.64 -6.01 -16.75
C ARG A 136 13.82 -5.31 -16.05
N VAL A 137 14.08 -4.05 -16.38
CA VAL A 137 15.15 -3.26 -15.76
C VAL A 137 14.88 -3.05 -14.27
N LEU A 138 13.63 -2.75 -13.91
CA LEU A 138 13.24 -2.57 -12.51
C LEU A 138 13.43 -3.85 -11.69
N MET A 139 13.01 -5.00 -12.23
CA MET A 139 13.17 -6.31 -11.58
C MET A 139 14.63 -6.74 -11.43
N GLU A 140 15.49 -6.41 -12.39
CA GLU A 140 16.94 -6.65 -12.28
C GLU A 140 17.58 -5.77 -11.20
N ALA A 141 17.16 -4.51 -11.09
CA ALA A 141 17.60 -3.61 -10.03
C ALA A 141 17.15 -4.11 -8.65
N GLU A 142 15.88 -4.51 -8.51
CA GLU A 142 15.31 -4.99 -7.24
C GLU A 142 15.96 -6.32 -6.78
N LYS A 143 16.19 -7.26 -7.71
CA LYS A 143 16.94 -8.50 -7.41
C LYS A 143 18.36 -8.20 -6.93
N SER A 144 19.00 -7.19 -7.50
CA SER A 144 20.36 -6.78 -7.12
C SER A 144 20.38 -6.14 -5.73
N GLU A 145 19.42 -5.25 -5.43
CA GLU A 145 19.24 -4.65 -4.10
C GLU A 145 18.92 -5.71 -3.04
N ARG A 146 18.02 -6.66 -3.33
CA ARG A 146 17.65 -7.74 -2.39
C ARG A 146 18.83 -8.66 -2.08
N LYS A 147 19.66 -8.99 -3.09
CA LYS A 147 20.92 -9.73 -2.88
C LYS A 147 21.90 -8.97 -2.01
N LEU A 148 22.04 -7.66 -2.23
CA LEU A 148 22.93 -6.80 -1.45
C LEU A 148 22.48 -6.77 0.03
N PHE A 149 21.19 -6.59 0.29
CA PHE A 149 20.62 -6.58 1.63
C PHE A 149 20.74 -7.93 2.35
N GLN A 150 20.52 -9.05 1.66
CA GLN A 150 20.73 -10.39 2.24
C GLN A 150 22.20 -10.63 2.60
N GLY A 151 23.13 -10.20 1.73
CA GLY A 151 24.56 -10.27 2.01
C GLY A 151 24.96 -9.42 3.23
N LEU A 152 24.44 -8.19 3.32
CA LEU A 152 24.71 -7.29 4.44
C LEU A 152 24.14 -7.84 5.76
N ALA A 153 22.89 -8.33 5.75
CA ALA A 153 22.25 -8.93 6.91
C ALA A 153 22.97 -10.20 7.39
N GLY A 154 23.49 -11.01 6.46
CA GLY A 154 24.34 -12.17 6.78
C GLY A 154 25.65 -11.75 7.42
N LEU A 155 26.31 -10.72 6.88
CA LEU A 155 27.56 -10.19 7.40
C LEU A 155 27.40 -9.62 8.82
N VAL A 156 26.34 -8.84 9.06
CA VAL A 156 26.01 -8.29 10.39
C VAL A 156 25.76 -9.40 11.41
N ARG A 157 25.03 -10.47 11.03
CA ARG A 157 24.82 -11.65 11.88
C ARG A 157 26.14 -12.34 12.24
N GLN A 158 27.04 -12.45 11.28
CA GLN A 158 28.34 -13.09 11.45
C GLN A 158 29.28 -12.26 12.34
N LEU A 159 29.23 -10.93 12.23
CA LEU A 159 29.97 -10.01 13.10
C LEU A 159 29.41 -9.99 14.53
N ALA A 160 28.08 -9.98 14.70
CA ALA A 160 27.44 -10.06 16.00
C ALA A 160 27.73 -11.38 16.73
N GLY A 161 27.74 -12.50 16.00
CA GLY A 161 28.10 -13.82 16.56
C GLY A 161 29.58 -13.95 16.93
N LYS A 162 30.48 -13.28 16.20
CA LYS A 162 31.91 -13.24 16.56
C LYS A 162 32.17 -12.38 17.80
N ALA A 163 31.43 -11.29 18.00
CA ALA A 163 31.61 -10.42 19.16
C ALA A 163 31.18 -11.08 20.49
N SER A 164 30.23 -12.02 20.46
CA SER A 164 29.83 -12.81 21.63
C SER A 164 30.85 -13.89 22.04
N ASP A 165 31.73 -14.32 21.14
CA ASP A 165 32.71 -15.39 21.39
C ASP A 165 34.03 -14.89 22.00
N VAL A 166 34.30 -13.57 21.95
CA VAL A 166 35.55 -12.98 22.50
C VAL A 166 35.39 -12.55 23.97
N GLY A 167 34.19 -12.65 24.55
CA GLY A 167 33.90 -12.24 25.92
C GLY A 167 34.06 -13.33 27.00
N GLY A 168 34.49 -14.54 26.63
CA GLY A 168 34.56 -15.68 27.54
C GLY A 168 35.84 -16.48 27.42
N ALA A 169 36.90 -16.05 28.09
CA ALA A 169 37.99 -16.91 28.54
C ALA A 169 38.62 -16.30 29.81
N PRO A 170 39.10 -17.15 30.74
CA PRO A 170 38.92 -17.03 32.19
C PRO A 170 39.79 -15.99 32.90
#